data_AF-A0AAV5YZ06-F1
#
_entry.id   AF-A0AAV5YZ06-F1
#
_cell.length_a   1.000
_cell.length_b   1.000
_cell.length_c   1.000
_cell.angle_alpha   90.00
_cell.angle_beta   90.00
_cell.angle_gamma   90.00
#
_symmetry.space_group_name_H-M   'P 1'
#
loop_
_entity.id
_entity.type
_entity.pdbx_description
1 polymer ?
#
loop_
_entity_poly.entity_id
_entity_poly.type
_entity_poly.pdbx_seq_one_letter_code
_entity_poly.pdbx_strand_id
1 'polypeptide(L)'
;MKPLACQLDVFDAAERRRYETLRAGLGARRLGIQEVPDGIAVLYPAEPELFVEVAEWVTLERRCCPFLSFSLEFDADSPSIRLRLVGGEDVEAIPPEPAEGVTGR
;
A
#
# COMPACT_ATOMS: atom_id res chain seq x y z
N MET A 1 8.77 -17.35 -12.53
CA MET A 1 9.23 -15.96 -12.33
C MET A 1 8.01 -15.06 -12.40
N LYS A 2 7.68 -14.34 -11.32
CA LYS A 2 6.57 -13.37 -11.32
C LYS A 2 7.12 -12.04 -11.87
N PRO A 3 6.38 -11.31 -12.72
CA PRO A 3 6.83 -9.99 -13.18
C PRO A 3 6.93 -9.04 -11.99
N LEU A 4 8.06 -8.34 -11.86
CA LEU A 4 8.30 -7.26 -10.88
C LEU A 4 7.68 -5.93 -11.35
N ALA A 5 6.54 -6.02 -12.04
CA ALA A 5 5.87 -4.89 -12.66
C ALA A 5 4.36 -5.03 -12.52
N CYS A 6 3.68 -3.90 -12.43
CA CYS A 6 2.23 -3.84 -12.40
C CYS A 6 1.65 -4.41 -13.71
N GLN A 7 0.69 -5.33 -13.61
CA GLN A 7 -0.16 -5.74 -14.71
C GLN A 7 -1.30 -4.73 -14.84
N LEU A 8 -1.13 -3.75 -15.72
CA LEU A 8 -2.04 -2.60 -15.85
C LEU A 8 -3.36 -2.94 -16.57
N ASP A 9 -3.43 -4.11 -17.21
CA ASP A 9 -4.54 -4.61 -18.03
C ASP A 9 -5.43 -5.62 -17.29
N VAL A 10 -5.23 -5.83 -15.99
CA VAL A 10 -6.01 -6.82 -15.21
C VAL A 10 -7.42 -6.38 -14.85
N PHE A 11 -7.75 -5.10 -15.04
CA PHE A 11 -9.04 -4.53 -14.66
C PHE A 11 -9.93 -4.26 -15.88
N ASP A 12 -11.22 -4.57 -15.75
CA ASP A 12 -12.23 -3.98 -16.63
C ASP A 12 -12.44 -2.47 -16.32
N ALA A 13 -13.30 -1.81 -17.09
CA ALA A 13 -13.53 -0.38 -16.95
C ALA A 13 -14.17 0.00 -15.60
N ALA A 14 -15.02 -0.85 -15.02
CA ALA A 14 -15.66 -0.60 -13.74
C ALA A 14 -14.68 -0.85 -12.59
N GLU A 15 -13.93 -1.95 -12.65
CA GLU A 15 -12.87 -2.29 -11.71
C GLU A 15 -11.80 -1.20 -11.67
N ARG A 16 -11.37 -0.67 -12.83
CA ARG A 16 -10.39 0.41 -12.90
C ARG A 16 -10.88 1.68 -12.21
N ARG A 17 -12.13 2.09 -12.45
CA ARG A 17 -12.74 3.25 -11.78
C ARG A 17 -12.83 3.03 -10.27
N ARG A 18 -13.21 1.83 -9.84
CA ARG A 18 -13.28 1.49 -8.41
C ARG A 18 -11.89 1.51 -7.77
N TYR A 19 -10.90 0.93 -8.45
CA TYR A 19 -9.51 0.94 -8.02
C TYR A 19 -8.97 2.36 -7.85
N GLU A 20 -9.17 3.24 -8.84
CA GLU A 20 -8.76 4.64 -8.78
C GLU A 20 -9.46 5.41 -7.64
N THR A 21 -10.76 5.17 -7.46
CA THR A 21 -11.55 5.76 -6.37
C THR A 21 -11.01 5.36 -5.00
N LEU A 22 -10.79 4.05 -4.79
CA LEU A 22 -10.22 3.52 -3.55
C LEU A 22 -8.81 4.07 -3.33
N ARG A 23 -7.94 4.02 -4.35
CA ARG A 23 -6.56 4.51 -4.26
C ARG A 23 -6.50 5.98 -3.86
N ALA A 24 -7.36 6.83 -4.45
CA ALA A 24 -7.43 8.25 -4.11
C ALA A 24 -7.95 8.46 -2.67
N GLY A 25 -9.03 7.79 -2.29
CA GLY A 25 -9.62 7.88 -0.96
C GLY A 25 -8.67 7.42 0.15
N LEU A 26 -8.04 6.26 -0.03
CA LEU A 26 -7.02 5.74 0.88
C LEU A 26 -5.81 6.68 0.94
N GLY A 27 -5.34 7.17 -0.21
CA GLY A 27 -4.24 8.12 -0.28
C GLY A 27 -4.46 9.37 0.58
N ALA A 28 -5.70 9.89 0.60
CA ALA A 28 -6.07 11.08 1.39
C ALA A 28 -6.25 10.80 2.89
N ARG A 29 -6.59 9.56 3.27
CA ARG A 29 -6.86 9.16 4.67
C ARG A 29 -5.65 8.56 5.38
N ARG A 30 -4.52 8.41 4.68
CA ARG A 30 -3.29 7.85 5.23
C ARG A 30 -2.74 8.75 6.35
N LEU A 31 -2.45 8.16 7.52
CA LEU A 31 -1.77 8.82 8.63
C LEU A 31 -0.26 8.90 8.41
N GLY A 32 0.33 7.87 7.80
CA GLY A 32 1.76 7.82 7.51
C GLY A 32 2.18 6.57 6.76
N ILE A 33 3.45 6.53 6.37
CA ILE A 33 4.15 5.36 5.84
C ILE A 33 5.36 5.11 6.74
N GLN A 34 5.60 3.85 7.08
CA GLN A 34 6.76 3.39 7.80
C GLN A 34 7.52 2.38 6.93
N GLU A 35 8.84 2.52 6.86
CA GLU A 35 9.69 1.47 6.29
C GLU A 35 9.72 0.27 7.23
N VAL A 36 9.68 -0.92 6.66
CA VAL A 36 9.89 -2.19 7.36
C VAL A 36 10.93 -2.99 6.58
N PRO A 37 11.61 -3.99 7.19
CA PRO A 37 12.75 -4.66 6.54
C PRO A 37 12.50 -5.15 5.11
N ASP A 38 11.28 -5.60 4.82
CA ASP A 38 10.93 -6.22 3.54
C ASP A 38 9.92 -5.39 2.72
N GLY A 39 9.71 -4.11 3.05
CA GLY A 39 8.77 -3.26 2.32
C GLY A 39 8.28 -2.06 3.12
N ILE A 40 6.97 -1.79 3.03
CA ILE A 40 6.36 -0.63 3.71
C ILE A 40 5.14 -1.04 4.53
N ALA A 41 4.87 -0.25 5.58
CA ALA A 41 3.63 -0.28 6.33
C ALA A 41 2.92 1.07 6.19
N VAL A 42 1.67 1.04 5.72
CA VAL A 42 0.81 2.22 5.62
C VAL A 42 -0.13 2.23 6.83
N LEU A 43 -0.22 3.36 7.50
CA LEU A 43 -1.07 3.55 8.67
C LEU A 43 -2.32 4.35 8.32
N TYR A 44 -3.46 3.94 8.84
CA TYR A 44 -4.77 4.56 8.65
C TYR A 44 -5.52 4.71 9.98
N PRO A 45 -6.52 5.62 10.09
CA PRO A 45 -7.41 5.67 11.25
C PRO A 45 -8.07 4.30 11.53
N ALA A 46 -8.24 3.94 12.80
CA ALA A 46 -8.94 2.71 13.21
C ALA A 46 -10.47 2.82 13.03
N GLU A 47 -10.91 2.97 11.79
CA GLU A 47 -12.32 3.01 11.40
C GLU A 47 -12.72 1.69 10.73
N PRO A 48 -13.79 0.99 11.19
CA PRO A 48 -14.22 -0.28 10.62
C PRO A 48 -14.50 -0.22 9.11
N GLU A 49 -15.11 0.87 8.65
CA GLU A 49 -15.43 1.07 7.23
C GLU A 49 -14.15 1.21 6.39
N LEU A 50 -13.15 1.91 6.92
CA LEU A 50 -11.86 2.06 6.26
C LEU A 50 -11.11 0.73 6.18
N PHE A 51 -11.24 -0.15 7.17
CA PHE A 51 -10.68 -1.50 7.11
C PHE A 51 -11.24 -2.28 5.91
N VAL A 52 -12.55 -2.19 5.69
CA VAL A 52 -13.21 -2.85 4.55
C VAL A 52 -12.77 -2.23 3.22
N GLU A 53 -12.66 -0.90 3.14
CA GLU A 53 -12.16 -0.22 1.93
C GLU A 53 -10.71 -0.61 1.60
N VAL A 54 -9.84 -0.70 2.60
CA VAL A 54 -8.46 -1.16 2.43
C VAL A 54 -8.43 -2.62 1.96
N ALA A 55 -9.23 -3.48 2.58
CA ALA A 55 -9.32 -4.89 2.17
C ALA A 55 -9.79 -5.03 0.72
N GLU A 56 -10.79 -4.27 0.30
CA GLU A 56 -11.26 -4.24 -1.09
C GLU A 56 -10.13 -3.80 -2.03
N TRP A 57 -9.43 -2.72 -1.72
CA TRP A 57 -8.31 -2.24 -2.52
C TRP A 57 -7.20 -3.31 -2.63
N VAL A 58 -6.87 -4.01 -1.54
CA VAL A 58 -5.90 -5.12 -1.54
C VAL A 58 -6.32 -6.24 -2.49
N THR A 59 -7.63 -6.54 -2.59
CA THR A 59 -8.11 -7.59 -3.52
C THR A 59 -7.87 -7.23 -4.99
N LEU A 60 -7.89 -5.94 -5.32
CA LEU A 60 -7.58 -5.41 -6.65
C LEU A 60 -6.06 -5.28 -6.85
N GLU A 61 -5.36 -4.70 -5.87
CA GLU A 61 -3.92 -4.46 -5.92
C GLU A 61 -3.15 -5.77 -6.08
N ARG A 62 -3.52 -6.86 -5.40
CA ARG A 62 -2.83 -8.16 -5.55
C ARG A 62 -2.94 -8.76 -6.96
N ARG A 63 -3.94 -8.36 -7.76
CA ARG A 63 -4.05 -8.74 -9.18
C ARG A 63 -3.12 -7.89 -10.04
N CYS A 64 -3.07 -6.59 -9.75
CA CYS A 64 -2.18 -5.62 -10.40
C CYS A 64 -0.69 -5.95 -10.10
N CYS A 65 -0.36 -6.25 -8.84
CA CYS A 65 0.98 -6.45 -8.32
C CYS A 65 1.12 -7.85 -7.69
N PRO A 66 1.11 -8.94 -8.48
CA PRO A 66 1.08 -10.32 -7.96
C PRO A 66 2.37 -10.75 -7.24
N PHE A 67 3.41 -9.91 -7.25
CA PHE A 67 4.68 -10.09 -6.56
C PHE A 67 4.67 -9.55 -5.12
N LEU A 68 3.65 -8.78 -4.73
CA LEU A 68 3.50 -8.25 -3.38
C LEU A 68 2.75 -9.23 -2.47
N SER A 69 3.19 -9.29 -1.22
CA SER A 69 2.44 -9.88 -0.11
C SER A 69 1.80 -8.77 0.72
N PHE A 70 0.58 -9.02 1.20
CA PHE A 70 -0.22 -8.04 1.93
C PHE A 70 -0.62 -8.59 3.29
N SER A 71 -0.50 -7.78 4.35
CA SER A 71 -1.16 -8.04 5.63
C SER A 71 -1.95 -6.82 6.06
N LEU A 72 -3.12 -7.05 6.66
CA LEU A 72 -4.01 -6.01 7.14
C LEU A 72 -4.45 -6.36 8.55
N GLU A 73 -4.15 -5.48 9.50
CA GLU A 73 -4.41 -5.71 10.93
C GLU A 73 -4.79 -4.41 11.63
N PHE A 74 -5.54 -4.54 12.72
CA PHE A 74 -5.61 -3.47 13.72
C PHE A 74 -4.39 -3.59 14.62
N ASP A 75 -3.68 -2.48 14.80
CA ASP A 75 -2.54 -2.44 15.69
C ASP A 75 -3.01 -2.45 17.16
N ALA A 76 -2.41 -3.29 18.00
CA ALA A 76 -2.77 -3.35 19.42
C ALA A 76 -2.15 -2.19 20.21
N ASP A 77 -0.99 -1.70 19.76
CA ASP A 77 -0.20 -0.65 20.42
C ASP A 77 -0.50 0.74 19.84
N SER A 78 -1.34 0.83 18.81
CA SER A 78 -1.75 2.07 18.15
C SER A 78 -3.22 1.99 17.73
N PRO A 79 -4.04 3.05 17.89
CA PRO A 79 -5.41 3.08 17.38
C PRO A 79 -5.43 3.29 15.85
N SER A 80 -4.71 2.46 15.11
CA SER A 80 -4.58 2.54 13.65
C SER A 80 -4.73 1.17 12.98
N ILE A 81 -5.15 1.21 11.73
CA ILE A 81 -5.08 0.07 10.82
C ILE A 81 -3.70 0.09 10.18
N ARG A 82 -3.02 -1.06 10.22
CA ARG A 82 -1.71 -1.25 9.60
C ARG A 82 -1.87 -2.14 8.37
N LEU A 83 -1.59 -1.57 7.20
CA LEU A 83 -1.48 -2.30 5.93
C LEU A 83 0.00 -2.48 5.60
N ARG A 84 0.50 -3.71 5.57
CA ARG A 84 1.86 -4.00 5.08
C ARG A 84 1.83 -4.42 3.62
N LEU A 85 2.78 -3.91 2.85
CA LEU A 85 3.06 -4.30 1.47
C LEU A 85 4.52 -4.73 1.43
N VAL A 86 4.75 -6.02 1.19
CA VAL A 86 6.08 -6.63 1.20
C VAL A 86 6.38 -7.19 -0.18
N GLY A 87 7.52 -6.81 -0.75
CA GLY A 87 8.02 -7.44 -1.98
C GLY A 87 8.55 -8.83 -1.67
N GLY A 88 8.36 -9.80 -2.57
CA GLY A 88 9.13 -11.06 -2.46
C GLY A 88 10.64 -10.79 -2.50
N GLU A 89 11.47 -11.73 -2.05
CA GLU A 89 12.94 -11.61 -1.95
C GLU A 89 13.64 -11.15 -3.26
N ASP A 90 12.96 -11.24 -4.41
CA ASP A 90 13.44 -10.79 -5.72
C ASP A 90 13.14 -9.30 -6.02
N VAL A 91 12.41 -8.59 -5.16
CA VAL A 91 12.14 -7.15 -5.28
C VAL A 91 13.25 -6.42 -4.54
N GLU A 92 14.23 -5.91 -5.29
CA GLU A 92 15.25 -5.02 -4.74
C GLU A 92 14.54 -3.83 -4.06
N ALA A 93 14.82 -3.64 -2.77
CA ALA A 93 14.21 -2.60 -1.96
C ALA A 93 14.28 -1.26 -2.71
N ILE A 94 13.14 -0.59 -2.90
CA ILE A 94 13.13 0.78 -3.41
C ILE A 94 13.90 1.59 -2.37
N PRO A 95 15.09 2.14 -2.69
CA PRO A 95 15.81 2.95 -1.73
C PRO A 95 14.97 4.20 -1.43
N PRO A 96 14.96 4.69 -0.17
CA PRO A 96 14.32 5.96 0.11
C PRO A 96 14.88 7.04 -0.81
N GLU A 97 13.99 7.86 -1.38
CA GLU A 97 14.40 9.13 -1.99
C GLU A 97 15.26 9.87 -0.97
N PRO A 98 16.48 10.34 -1.33
CA PRO A 98 17.30 11.07 -0.39
C PRO A 98 16.53 12.32 0.04
N ALA A 99 16.43 12.53 1.36
CA ALA A 99 15.91 13.78 1.91
C ALA A 99 16.79 14.93 1.36
N GLU A 100 16.27 15.69 0.41
CA GLU A 100 16.92 16.91 -0.07
C GLU A 100 17.00 17.91 1.09
N GLY A 101 18.19 17.95 1.69
CA GLY A 101 18.88 19.10 2.25
C GLY A 101 18.04 20.23 2.85
N VAL A 102 17.82 20.17 4.17
CA VAL A 102 17.76 21.38 4.98
C VAL A 102 19.21 21.90 5.15
N THR A 103 19.57 22.89 4.35
CA THR A 103 20.58 23.91 4.65
C THR A 103 19.82 25.24 4.48
N GLY A 104 19.61 26.11 5.47
CA GLY A 104 20.43 26.38 6.63
C GLY A 104 21.46 27.47 6.35
N ARG A 105 21.03 28.64 5.83
CA ARG A 105 21.52 29.98 6.20
C ARG A 105 20.62 31.06 5.58
#